data_AF-A0A286U2I9-F1
#
_entry.id   AF-A0A286U2I9-F1
#
_cell.length_a   1.000
_cell.length_b   1.000
_cell.length_c   1.000
_cell.angle_alpha   90.00
_cell.angle_beta   90.00
_cell.angle_gamma   90.00
#
_symmetry.space_group_name_H-M   'P 1'
#
loop_
_entity.id
_entity.type
_entity.pdbx_description
1 polymer ?
#
loop_
_entity_poly.entity_id
_entity_poly.type
_entity_poly.pdbx_seq_one_letter_code
_entity_poly.pdbx_strand_id
1 'polypeptide(L)' 'MDDNLRRLMAQIEAEQGLRHINEILPQCMDLQNTLATLMHNFYTSLCKEGFTKSQALEIIKAHGTGLNSNLDEDL' A
#
# COMPACT_ATOMS: atom_id res chain seq x y z
N MET A 1 -22.07 -35.87 -8.35
CA MET A 1 -21.71 -34.61 -9.03
C MET A 1 -20.44 -34.93 -9.81
N ASP A 2 -20.44 -34.73 -11.13
CA ASP A 2 -19.36 -35.16 -12.02
C ASP A 2 -18.05 -34.41 -11.69
N ASP A 3 -16.93 -35.11 -11.54
CA ASP A 3 -15.62 -34.52 -11.26
C ASP A 3 -15.21 -33.47 -12.30
N ASN A 4 -15.68 -33.63 -13.55
CA ASN A 4 -15.46 -32.66 -14.61
C ASN A 4 -16.19 -31.34 -14.35
N LEU A 5 -17.43 -31.40 -13.84
CA LEU A 5 -18.19 -30.21 -13.48
C LEU A 5 -17.53 -29.47 -12.31
N ARG A 6 -17.03 -30.21 -11.32
CA ARG A 6 -16.31 -29.63 -10.18
C ARG A 6 -15.02 -28.91 -10.61
N ARG A 7 -14.25 -29.51 -11.52
CA ARG A 7 -13.04 -28.88 -12.08
C ARG A 7 -13.36 -27.63 -12.89
N LEU A 8 -14.42 -27.67 -13.69
CA LEU A 8 -14.86 -26.52 -14.48
C LEU A 8 -15.29 -25.35 -13.57
N MET A 9 -16.05 -25.62 -12.51
CA MET A 9 -16.47 -24.58 -11.56
C MET A 9 -15.27 -23.93 -10.87
N ALA A 10 -14.30 -24.72 -10.42
CA ALA A 10 -13.08 -24.19 -9.79
C ALA A 10 -12.27 -23.31 -10.75
N GLN A 11 -12.22 -23.66 -12.05
CA GLN A 11 -11.55 -22.84 -13.06
C GLN A 11 -12.29 -21.50 -13.27
N ILE A 12 -13.62 -21.52 -13.35
CA ILE A 12 -14.43 -20.31 -13.48
C ILE A 12 -14.23 -19.37 -12.28
N GLU A 13 -14.25 -19.91 -11.05
CA GLU A 13 -14.00 -19.13 -9.84
C GLU A 13 -12.61 -18.49 -9.83
N ALA A 14 -11.58 -19.22 -10.26
CA ALA A 14 -10.22 -18.71 -10.38
C ALA A 14 -10.11 -17.58 -11.42
N GLU A 15 -10.74 -17.75 -12.59
CA GLU A 15 -10.75 -16.73 -13.65
C GLU A 15 -11.49 -15.46 -13.23
N GLN A 16 -12.60 -15.60 -12.49
CA GLN A 16 -13.32 -14.46 -11.92
C GLN A 16 -12.48 -13.73 -10.86
N GLY A 17 -11.80 -14.47 -9.98
CA GLY A 17 -10.88 -13.89 -9.00
C GLY A 17 -9.73 -13.13 -9.65
N LEU A 18 -9.10 -13.72 -10.68
CA LEU A 18 -8.04 -13.06 -11.45
C LEU A 18 -8.52 -11.78 -12.12
N ARG A 19 -9.71 -11.81 -12.72
CA ARG A 19 -10.30 -10.63 -13.34
C ARG A 19 -10.52 -9.51 -12.32
N HIS A 20 -11.07 -9.84 -11.14
CA HIS A 20 -11.30 -8.85 -10.10
C HIS A 20 -10.00 -8.23 -9.59
N ILE A 21 -8.96 -9.04 -9.40
CA ILE A 21 -7.62 -8.54 -9.03
C ILE A 21 -7.09 -7.59 -10.11
N ASN A 22 -7.22 -7.95 -11.39
CA ASN A 22 -6.78 -7.10 -12.50
C ASN A 22 -7.58 -5.79 -12.60
N GLU A 23 -8.83 -5.76 -12.17
CA GLU A 23 -9.65 -4.55 -12.13
C GLU A 23 -9.21 -3.59 -11.00
N ILE A 24 -8.72 -4.12 -9.88
CA ILE A 24 -8.29 -3.32 -8.72
C ILE A 24 -6.82 -2.93 -8.79
N LEU A 25 -5.96 -3.76 -9.40
CA LEU A 25 -4.51 -3.55 -9.43
C LEU A 25 -4.10 -2.16 -9.95
N PRO A 26 -4.68 -1.61 -11.03
CA PRO A 26 -4.35 -0.27 -11.49
C PRO A 26 -4.63 0.81 -10.42
N GLN A 27 -5.76 0.71 -9.71
CA GLN A 27 -6.12 1.65 -8.66
C GLN A 27 -5.14 1.56 -7.48
N CYS A 28 -4.69 0.35 -7.13
CA CYS A 28 -3.63 0.16 -6.14
C CYS A 28 -2.30 0.78 -6.58
N MET A 29 -1.93 0.64 -7.85
CA MET A 29 -0.72 1.26 -8.40
C MET A 29 -0.81 2.79 -8.39
N ASP A 30 -1.95 3.36 -8.78
CA ASP A 30 -2.18 4.80 -8.73
C ASP A 30 -2.12 5.35 -7.30
N LEU A 31 -2.67 4.61 -6.34
CA LEU A 31 -2.57 4.94 -4.92
C LEU A 31 -1.12 4.92 -4.44
N GLN A 32 -0.35 3.87 -4.80
CA GLN A 32 1.07 3.78 -4.47
C GLN A 32 1.87 4.95 -5.06
N ASN A 33 1.64 5.30 -6.31
CA ASN A 33 2.28 6.44 -6.99
C ASN A 33 1.93 7.78 -6.31
N THR A 34 0.67 7.96 -5.93
CA THR A 34 0.20 9.15 -5.21
C THR A 34 0.89 9.28 -3.85
N LEU A 35 0.95 8.19 -3.08
CA LEU A 35 1.62 8.17 -1.78
C LEU A 35 3.12 8.48 -1.92
N ALA A 36 3.80 7.85 -2.88
CA ALA A 36 5.21 8.10 -3.15
C ALA A 36 5.48 9.58 -3.49
N THR A 37 4.61 10.19 -4.30
CA THR A 37 4.69 11.61 -4.65
C THR A 37 4.52 12.51 -3.43
N LEU A 38 3.52 12.24 -2.58
CA LEU A 38 3.29 13.01 -1.36
C LEU A 38 4.47 12.89 -0.38
N MET A 39 4.99 11.67 -0.17
CA MET A 39 6.17 11.43 0.68
C MET A 39 7.41 12.16 0.14
N HIS A 40 7.62 12.15 -1.17
CA HIS A 40 8.72 12.87 -1.81
C HIS A 40 8.59 14.39 -1.66
N ASN A 41 7.38 14.93 -1.84
CA ASN A 41 7.12 16.36 -1.65
C ASN A 41 7.37 16.76 -0.20
N PHE A 42 6.91 15.96 0.77
CA PHE A 42 7.15 16.22 2.19
C PHE A 42 8.63 16.16 2.54
N TYR A 43 9.35 15.14 2.07
CA TYR A 43 10.82 15.06 2.19
C TYR A 43 11.52 16.31 1.65
N THR A 44 11.13 16.76 0.46
CA THR A 44 11.73 17.92 -0.20
C THR A 44 11.48 19.20 0.60
N SER A 45 10.28 19.37 1.16
CA SER A 45 9.95 20.49 2.04
C SER A 45 10.81 20.48 3.31
N LEU A 46 10.97 19.33 3.97
CA LEU A 46 11.83 19.21 5.15
C LEU A 46 13.28 19.58 4.83
N CYS A 47 13.82 19.10 3.70
CA CYS A 47 15.18 19.49 3.31
C CYS A 47 15.32 21.00 3.03
N LYS A 48 14.28 21.66 2.48
CA LYS A 48 14.27 23.12 2.29
C LYS A 48 14.25 23.89 3.60
N GLU A 49 13.62 23.35 4.64
CA GLU A 49 13.61 23.91 5.99
C GLU A 49 14.92 23.69 6.75
N GLY A 50 15.89 22.99 6.15
CA GLY A 50 17.23 22.79 6.72
C GLY A 50 17.40 21.46 7.45
N PHE A 51 16.40 20.57 7.43
CA PHE A 51 16.56 19.23 7.97
C PHE A 51 17.54 18.41 7.12
N THR A 52 18.44 17.69 7.80
CA THR A 52 19.31 16.72 7.13
C THR A 52 18.49 15.56 6.57
N LYS A 53 19.06 14.84 5.60
CA LYS A 53 18.42 13.64 5.03
C LYS A 53 18.01 12.62 6.11
N SER A 54 18.83 12.42 7.14
CA SER A 54 18.52 11.48 8.23
C SER A 54 17.29 11.92 9.02
N GLN A 55 17.26 13.20 9.42
CA GLN A 55 16.13 13.77 10.17
C GLN A 55 14.83 13.75 9.37
N ALA A 56 14.89 14.14 8.08
CA ALA A 56 13.72 14.10 7.22
C ALA A 56 13.15 12.68 7.06
N LEU A 57 14.02 11.66 6.94
CA LEU A 57 13.59 10.27 6.87
C LEU A 57 13.00 9.76 8.20
N GLU A 58 13.52 10.18 9.35
CA GLU A 58 12.94 9.84 10.66
C GLU A 58 11.56 10.46 10.83
N ILE A 59 11.38 11.72 10.45
CA ILE A 59 10.08 12.43 10.48
C ILE A 59 9.07 11.72 9.56
N ILE A 60 9.48 11.36 8.34
CA ILE A 60 8.61 10.64 7.40
C ILE A 60 8.24 9.26 7.93
N LYS A 61 9.17 8.54 8.58
CA LYS A 61 8.84 7.25 9.20
C LYS A 61 7.83 7.42 10.34
N ALA A 62 8.06 8.37 11.24
CA ALA A 62 7.18 8.66 12.36
C ALA A 62 5.74 8.97 11.92
N HIS A 63 5.57 9.74 10.83
CA HIS A 63 4.26 10.13 10.33
C HIS A 63 3.66 9.18 9.27
N GLY A 64 4.51 8.49 8.50
CA GLY A 64 4.11 7.69 7.35
C GLY A 64 3.77 6.23 7.68
N THR A 65 4.25 5.69 8.80
CA THR A 65 3.93 4.31 9.21
C THR A 65 2.88 4.24 10.31
N GLY A 66 2.45 5.37 10.88
CA GLY A 66 1.57 5.38 12.05
C GLY A 66 2.19 4.77 13.32
N LEU A 67 3.47 4.41 13.29
CA LEU A 67 4.15 3.73 14.42
C LEU A 67 4.44 4.65 15.61
N ASN A 68 4.12 5.96 15.51
CA ASN A 68 4.23 6.93 16.61
C ASN A 68 2.89 7.42 17.16
N SER A 69 1.76 6.84 16.73
CA SER A 69 0.49 7.04 17.43
C SER A 69 0.23 5.86 18.35
N ASN A 70 0.77 5.92 19.57
CA ASN A 70 0.29 5.22 20.77
C ASN A 70 -0.41 3.86 20.51
N LEU A 71 0.34 2.88 20.02
CA LEU A 71 -0.10 1.48 20.04
C LEU A 71 0.47 0.84 21.32
N ASP A 72 -0.39 0.88 22.34
CA ASP A 72 -0.39 0.13 23.60
C ASP A 72 0.72 0.41 24.63
N GLU A 73 0.41 1.34 25.55
CA GLU A 73 0.78 1.19 26.97
C GLU A 73 -0.15 0.21 27.72
N ASP A 74 -1.14 -0.40 27.07
CA ASP A 74 -2.06 -1.38 27.69
C ASP A 74 -2.43 -2.53 26.74
N LEU A 75 -1.58 -3.55 26.63
CA LEU A 75 -1.98 -4.94 26.35
C LEU A 75 -1.06 -5.94 27.07
#